data_AF-W7LSS7-F1
#
_entry.id   AF-W7LSS7-F1
#
_cell.length_a   1.000
_cell.length_b   1.000
_cell.length_c   1.000
_cell.angle_alpha   90.00
_cell.angle_beta   90.00
_cell.angle_gamma   90.00
#
_symmetry.space_group_name_H-M   'P 1'
#
loop_
_entity.id
_entity.type
_entity.pdbx_description
1 polymer ?
#
loop_
_entity_poly.entity_id
_entity_poly.type
_entity_poly.pdbx_seq_one_letter_code
_entity_poly.pdbx_strand_id
1 'polypeptide(L)'
;MGDFNSTVDQDGAIIPSERRITMKELENHRSVDTGVWIGIAENVYDISSFLSQHPGGDAILLDAAGTDATEDFFDLHSDEAEKLLPAYHIGRLSSSTEPSNLISPEPQEADAPFLQRDAWKKVVLHEKQRLSHDTRLFTLKWQHDSQEFGLPVGKHIFLRLKNPISGEQIVRPYTPIAARCESGEVDLVVKIYNDKDAKKCGKMTTTIDLASMGSLVELKGPIGNFEYTGRGNCTISGRECYTKRFIMISAGSGITPMIQILRAIASDDSDFTECLLLSGNRCEEDILCKDQLDSLERENKRFRVVYTLSKPCDGWTGCRGRLGQELLEAEVGSPTPGSAEMVLLCGPPAMEATVTELLSKNGWKDRDIVRF
;
A
#
# COMPACT_ATOMS: atom_id res chain seq x y z
N MET A 1 -5.33 -31.41 -1.58
CA MET A 1 -4.47 -32.43 -2.21
C MET A 1 -4.45 -32.13 -3.69
N GLY A 2 -3.45 -31.40 -4.15
CA GLY A 2 -3.19 -31.11 -5.55
C GLY A 2 -1.69 -31.31 -5.77
N ASP A 3 -1.34 -32.05 -6.80
CA ASP A 3 -0.01 -32.60 -7.03
C ASP A 3 1.05 -31.50 -7.22
N PHE A 4 2.12 -31.56 -6.42
CA PHE A 4 3.33 -30.78 -6.61
C PHE A 4 4.04 -31.25 -7.88
N ASN A 5 3.98 -30.45 -8.93
CA ASN A 5 4.63 -30.75 -10.21
C ASN A 5 6.08 -30.27 -10.22
N SER A 6 6.85 -30.62 -9.19
CA SER A 6 8.30 -30.37 -9.12
C SER A 6 9.03 -31.71 -9.13
N THR A 7 9.52 -32.10 -10.30
CA THR A 7 10.46 -33.23 -10.44
C THR A 7 11.75 -32.87 -9.70
N VAL A 8 12.18 -33.71 -8.76
CA VAL A 8 13.46 -33.57 -8.06
C VAL A 8 14.51 -34.47 -8.73
N ASP A 9 15.73 -33.95 -8.91
CA ASP A 9 16.85 -34.76 -9.41
C ASP A 9 17.41 -35.70 -8.33
N GLN A 10 18.42 -36.49 -8.68
CA GLN A 10 19.00 -37.50 -7.78
C GLN A 10 19.72 -36.89 -6.56
N ASP A 11 19.97 -35.58 -6.57
CA ASP A 11 20.60 -34.81 -5.48
C ASP A 11 19.57 -33.96 -4.70
N GLY A 12 18.28 -34.05 -5.04
CA GLY A 12 17.19 -33.35 -4.36
C GLY A 12 16.96 -31.91 -4.84
N ALA A 13 17.53 -31.49 -5.97
CA ALA A 13 17.30 -30.18 -6.56
C ALA A 13 16.03 -30.17 -7.43
N ILE A 14 15.27 -29.08 -7.37
CA ILE A 14 14.02 -28.89 -8.14
C ILE A 14 14.38 -28.68 -9.62
N ILE A 15 13.89 -29.56 -10.49
CA ILE A 15 14.06 -29.46 -11.95
C ILE A 15 13.05 -28.42 -12.48
N PRO A 16 13.51 -27.33 -13.13
CA PRO A 16 12.64 -26.32 -13.70
C PRO A 16 11.72 -26.88 -14.78
N SER A 17 10.45 -26.49 -14.77
CA SER A 17 9.47 -26.91 -15.76
C SER A 17 9.71 -26.20 -17.11
N GLU A 18 9.84 -26.95 -18.20
CA GLU A 18 9.93 -26.39 -19.57
C GLU A 18 8.55 -26.09 -20.18
N ARG A 19 7.48 -26.12 -19.38
CA ARG A 19 6.12 -25.76 -19.82
C ARG A 19 6.13 -24.33 -20.36
N ARG A 20 5.60 -24.13 -21.57
CA ARG A 20 5.39 -22.80 -22.15
C ARG A 20 4.03 -22.27 -21.75
N ILE A 21 4.00 -21.09 -21.15
CA ILE A 21 2.80 -20.40 -20.66
C ILE A 21 2.67 -19.10 -21.46
N THR A 22 1.52 -18.86 -22.06
CA THR A 22 1.28 -17.61 -22.81
C THR A 22 0.91 -16.46 -21.87
N MET A 23 1.08 -15.20 -22.30
CA MET A 23 0.59 -14.05 -21.50
C MET A 23 -0.91 -14.15 -21.21
N LYS A 24 -1.71 -14.56 -22.19
CA LYS A 24 -3.15 -14.76 -22.02
C LYS A 24 -3.49 -15.85 -21.00
N GLU A 25 -2.66 -16.87 -20.90
CA GLU A 25 -2.81 -17.91 -19.87
C GLU A 25 -2.47 -17.34 -18.51
N LEU A 26 -1.31 -16.68 -18.37
CA LEU A 26 -0.87 -16.01 -17.15
C LEU A 26 -1.95 -15.05 -16.60
N GLU A 27 -2.57 -14.25 -17.46
CA GLU A 27 -3.64 -13.30 -17.11
C GLU A 27 -4.87 -13.95 -16.44
N ASN A 28 -5.11 -15.26 -16.62
CA ASN A 28 -6.23 -15.95 -15.96
C ASN A 28 -5.94 -16.31 -14.50
N HIS A 29 -4.69 -16.19 -14.04
CA HIS A 29 -4.24 -16.61 -12.72
C HIS A 29 -4.04 -15.40 -11.79
N ARG A 30 -5.15 -14.68 -11.54
CA ARG A 30 -5.19 -13.39 -10.83
C ARG A 30 -5.72 -13.44 -9.39
N SER A 31 -6.04 -14.62 -8.87
CA SER A 31 -6.67 -14.77 -7.55
C SER A 31 -6.41 -16.13 -6.93
N VAL A 32 -6.67 -16.25 -5.62
CA VAL A 32 -6.51 -17.53 -4.89
C VAL A 32 -7.35 -18.66 -5.50
N ASP A 33 -8.55 -18.36 -6.00
CA ASP A 33 -9.45 -19.38 -6.59
C ASP A 33 -8.93 -19.89 -7.94
N THR A 34 -8.20 -19.05 -8.68
CA THR A 34 -7.63 -19.38 -9.99
C THR A 34 -6.17 -19.82 -9.91
N GLY A 35 -5.52 -19.72 -8.75
CA GLY A 35 -4.06 -19.66 -8.64
C GLY A 35 -3.54 -18.24 -8.88
N VAL A 36 -2.48 -17.89 -8.16
CA VAL A 36 -1.78 -16.60 -8.23
C VAL A 36 -0.44 -16.81 -8.93
N TRP A 37 -0.39 -16.46 -10.21
CA TRP A 37 0.82 -16.63 -11.01
C TRP A 37 1.44 -15.28 -11.33
N ILE A 38 2.77 -15.23 -11.40
CA ILE A 38 3.52 -14.03 -11.82
C ILE A 38 4.62 -14.40 -12.82
N GLY A 39 4.86 -13.51 -13.78
CA GLY A 39 6.02 -13.58 -14.67
C GLY A 39 7.21 -12.82 -14.06
N ILE A 40 8.40 -13.42 -14.03
CA ILE A 40 9.67 -12.76 -13.69
C ILE A 40 10.76 -13.30 -14.60
N ALA A 41 11.49 -12.42 -15.29
CA ALA A 41 12.62 -12.74 -16.16
C ALA A 41 12.32 -13.91 -17.11
N GLU A 42 11.23 -13.81 -17.88
CA GLU A 42 10.74 -14.83 -18.83
C GLU A 42 10.29 -16.17 -18.20
N ASN A 43 10.27 -16.28 -16.88
CA ASN A 43 9.79 -17.46 -16.16
C ASN A 43 8.44 -17.16 -15.50
N VAL A 44 7.63 -18.19 -15.30
CA VAL A 44 6.33 -18.09 -14.63
C VAL A 44 6.36 -18.89 -13.33
N TYR A 45 5.85 -18.28 -12.27
CA TYR A 45 5.86 -18.81 -10.92
C TYR A 45 4.46 -18.87 -10.35
N ASP A 46 4.06 -20.01 -9.77
CA ASP A 46 2.85 -20.13 -8.95
C ASP A 46 3.18 -19.83 -7.50
N ILE A 47 2.86 -18.61 -7.08
CA ILE A 47 3.15 -18.10 -5.74
C ILE A 47 1.97 -18.23 -4.79
N SER A 48 0.94 -19.01 -5.14
CA SER A 48 -0.28 -19.15 -4.34
C SER A 48 0.00 -19.58 -2.89
N SER A 49 1.01 -20.42 -2.68
CA SER A 49 1.42 -20.90 -1.34
C SER A 49 2.39 -19.95 -0.61
N PHE A 50 2.90 -18.93 -1.29
CA PHE A 50 3.85 -17.96 -0.73
C PHE A 50 3.18 -16.66 -0.24
N LEU A 51 1.91 -16.42 -0.59
CA LEU A 51 1.18 -15.18 -0.27
C LEU A 51 1.36 -14.73 1.19
N SER A 52 1.09 -15.61 2.16
CA SER A 52 1.17 -15.30 3.59
C SER A 52 2.60 -15.21 4.14
N GLN A 53 3.60 -15.60 3.34
CA GLN A 53 5.02 -15.60 3.71
C GLN A 53 5.76 -14.37 3.15
N HIS A 54 5.13 -13.60 2.26
CA HIS A 54 5.75 -12.42 1.67
C HIS A 54 5.88 -11.30 2.71
N PRO A 55 7.10 -10.78 2.98
CA PRO A 55 7.31 -9.74 3.99
C PRO A 55 6.59 -8.41 3.73
N GLY A 56 6.18 -8.16 2.48
CA GLY A 56 5.38 -7.01 2.06
C GLY A 56 3.87 -7.24 2.05
N GLY A 57 3.41 -8.41 2.50
CA GLY A 57 2.00 -8.79 2.54
C GLY A 57 1.50 -9.45 1.24
N ASP A 58 0.40 -10.19 1.37
CA ASP A 58 -0.27 -10.88 0.26
C ASP A 58 -0.91 -9.91 -0.75
N ALA A 59 -1.36 -8.75 -0.28
CA ALA A 59 -2.01 -7.72 -1.09
C ALA A 59 -1.17 -7.28 -2.30
N ILE A 60 0.14 -7.10 -2.12
CA ILE A 60 1.05 -6.68 -3.20
C ILE A 60 1.20 -7.80 -4.25
N LEU A 61 1.27 -9.04 -3.81
CA LEU A 61 1.36 -10.19 -4.71
C LEU A 61 0.07 -10.42 -5.49
N LEU A 62 -1.08 -10.22 -4.85
CA LEU A 62 -2.39 -10.28 -5.51
C LEU A 62 -2.57 -9.16 -6.55
N ASP A 63 -1.99 -7.99 -6.31
CA ASP A 63 -1.99 -6.89 -7.28
C ASP A 63 -1.11 -7.21 -8.50
N ALA A 64 0.06 -7.84 -8.29
CA ALA A 64 0.95 -8.28 -9.37
C ALA A 64 0.45 -9.55 -10.10
N ALA A 65 -0.57 -10.22 -9.59
CA ALA A 65 -1.05 -11.49 -10.13
C ALA A 65 -1.46 -11.37 -11.60
N GLY A 66 -1.10 -12.39 -12.39
CA GLY A 66 -1.38 -12.46 -13.82
C GLY A 66 -0.70 -11.38 -14.66
N THR A 67 0.44 -10.84 -14.21
CA THR A 67 1.26 -9.87 -14.95
C THR A 67 2.72 -10.31 -15.03
N ASP A 68 3.47 -9.69 -15.94
CA ASP A 68 4.93 -9.73 -15.92
C ASP A 68 5.45 -8.69 -14.91
N ALA A 69 5.86 -9.18 -13.74
CA ALA A 69 6.34 -8.38 -12.62
C ALA A 69 7.87 -8.28 -12.60
N THR A 70 8.55 -8.51 -13.73
CA THR A 70 10.02 -8.51 -13.82
C THR A 70 10.64 -7.24 -13.26
N GLU A 71 10.22 -6.06 -13.75
CA GLU A 71 10.79 -4.78 -13.29
C GLU A 71 10.56 -4.58 -11.78
N ASP A 72 9.33 -4.80 -11.33
CA ASP A 72 8.91 -4.63 -9.93
C ASP A 72 9.69 -5.55 -8.99
N PHE A 73 9.93 -6.78 -9.42
CA PHE A 73 10.65 -7.77 -8.64
C PHE A 73 12.09 -7.28 -8.38
N PHE A 74 12.82 -6.90 -9.43
CA PHE A 74 14.22 -6.45 -9.31
C PHE A 74 14.35 -5.05 -8.69
N ASP A 75 13.32 -4.19 -8.78
CA ASP A 75 13.30 -2.88 -8.14
C ASP A 75 13.04 -2.96 -6.61
N LEU A 76 12.30 -3.97 -6.15
CA LEU A 76 11.82 -4.07 -4.76
C LEU A 76 12.56 -5.11 -3.91
N HIS A 77 13.16 -6.14 -4.52
CA HIS A 77 13.70 -7.29 -3.81
C HIS A 77 15.24 -7.39 -3.91
N SER A 78 15.85 -8.17 -3.00
CA SER A 78 17.29 -8.49 -3.03
C SER A 78 17.56 -9.85 -3.65
N ASP A 79 18.84 -10.14 -3.95
CA ASP A 79 19.32 -11.43 -4.46
C ASP A 79 18.90 -12.64 -3.57
N GLU A 80 18.59 -12.43 -2.29
CA GLU A 80 18.06 -13.48 -1.42
C GLU A 80 16.62 -13.88 -1.79
N ALA A 81 15.80 -12.95 -2.26
CA ALA A 81 14.45 -13.24 -2.71
C ALA A 81 14.46 -14.09 -4.00
N GLU A 82 15.43 -13.85 -4.89
CA GLU A 82 15.62 -14.68 -6.09
C GLU A 82 15.87 -16.15 -5.75
N LYS A 83 16.55 -16.44 -4.65
CA LYS A 83 16.83 -17.82 -4.22
C LYS A 83 15.57 -18.59 -3.82
N LEU A 84 14.45 -17.91 -3.58
CA LEU A 84 13.15 -18.54 -3.30
C LEU A 84 12.38 -18.89 -4.58
N LEU A 85 12.63 -18.20 -5.69
CA LEU A 85 11.90 -18.36 -6.95
C LEU A 85 11.88 -19.80 -7.50
N PRO A 86 12.97 -20.59 -7.47
CA PRO A 86 12.96 -21.95 -8.02
C PRO A 86 11.89 -22.86 -7.42
N ALA A 87 11.51 -22.65 -6.15
CA ALA A 87 10.49 -23.46 -5.47
C ALA A 87 9.07 -23.26 -6.03
N TYR A 88 8.83 -22.16 -6.73
CA TYR A 88 7.52 -21.77 -7.26
C TYR A 88 7.45 -21.85 -8.78
N HIS A 89 8.54 -22.25 -9.46
CA HIS A 89 8.62 -22.25 -10.92
C HIS A 89 7.67 -23.28 -11.53
N ILE A 90 6.86 -22.84 -12.51
CA ILE A 90 5.91 -23.71 -13.21
C ILE A 90 6.09 -23.74 -14.72
N GLY A 91 6.91 -22.84 -15.28
CA GLY A 91 7.14 -22.77 -16.71
C GLY A 91 7.89 -21.52 -17.15
N ARG A 92 7.98 -21.34 -18.47
CA ARG A 92 8.52 -20.15 -19.13
C ARG A 92 7.43 -19.42 -19.90
N LEU A 93 7.52 -18.10 -19.88
CA LEU A 93 6.67 -17.23 -20.66
C LEU A 93 6.99 -17.45 -22.16
N SER A 94 5.99 -17.81 -22.95
CA SER A 94 6.17 -17.95 -24.39
C SER A 94 6.20 -16.56 -25.02
N SER A 95 7.34 -16.18 -25.60
CA SER A 95 7.39 -15.05 -26.52
C SER A 95 6.50 -15.38 -27.72
N SER A 96 5.39 -14.66 -27.91
CA SER A 96 4.69 -14.70 -29.20
C SER A 96 5.62 -14.04 -30.21
N THR A 97 6.22 -14.82 -31.13
CA THR A 97 6.75 -14.30 -32.39
C THR A 97 5.58 -13.86 -33.27
N GLU A 98 5.00 -12.73 -32.93
CA GLU A 98 4.28 -11.85 -33.83
C GLU A 98 5.02 -10.51 -33.70
N PRO A 99 5.64 -9.98 -34.76
CA PRO A 99 6.18 -8.63 -34.72
C PRO A 99 5.00 -7.67 -34.58
N SER A 100 4.71 -7.21 -33.36
CA SER A 100 3.79 -6.11 -33.14
C SER A 100 4.47 -4.82 -33.63
N ASN A 101 4.45 -4.62 -34.94
CA ASN A 101 4.45 -3.28 -35.55
C ASN A 101 3.10 -2.60 -35.27
N LEU A 102 2.68 -2.59 -34.01
CA LEU A 102 1.73 -1.63 -33.51
C LEU A 102 2.58 -0.52 -32.92
N ILE A 103 2.93 0.42 -33.80
CA ILE A 103 2.90 1.82 -33.37
C ILE A 103 1.46 2.00 -32.92
N SER A 104 1.19 1.75 -31.64
CA SER A 104 0.00 2.26 -30.99
C SER A 104 0.04 3.77 -31.27
N PRO A 105 -0.99 4.35 -31.90
CA PRO A 105 -1.07 5.80 -31.90
C PRO A 105 -0.99 6.20 -30.42
N GLU A 106 -0.03 7.06 -30.06
CA GLU A 106 -0.05 7.77 -28.79
C GLU A 106 -1.51 8.20 -28.59
N PRO A 107 -2.21 7.68 -27.58
CA PRO A 107 -3.49 8.26 -27.22
C PRO A 107 -3.19 9.75 -27.02
N GLN A 108 -3.99 10.63 -27.59
CA GLN A 108 -3.90 12.06 -27.27
C GLN A 108 -3.80 12.18 -25.74
N GLU A 109 -2.61 12.54 -25.23
CA GLU A 109 -2.24 12.43 -23.81
C GLU A 109 -3.09 13.32 -22.88
N ALA A 110 -4.03 14.08 -23.43
CA ALA A 110 -4.81 15.07 -22.72
C ALA A 110 -5.93 14.48 -21.83
N ASP A 111 -6.44 13.27 -22.10
CA ASP A 111 -7.63 12.74 -21.41
C ASP A 111 -7.35 11.59 -20.41
N ALA A 112 -6.15 11.01 -20.40
CA ALA A 112 -5.81 9.92 -19.49
C ALA A 112 -5.29 10.45 -18.13
N PRO A 113 -5.57 9.78 -17.00
CA PRO A 113 -4.96 10.14 -15.73
C PRO A 113 -3.43 10.04 -15.76
N PHE A 114 -2.76 10.88 -14.96
CA PHE A 114 -1.29 10.95 -14.88
C PHE A 114 -0.68 9.61 -14.46
N LEU A 115 -1.21 9.01 -13.40
CA LEU A 115 -0.74 7.72 -12.91
C LEU A 115 -1.10 6.60 -13.88
N GLN A 116 -0.09 5.83 -14.27
CA GLN A 116 -0.22 4.63 -15.08
C GLN A 116 0.36 3.44 -14.31
N ARG A 117 -0.44 2.39 -14.17
CA ARG A 117 -0.12 1.23 -13.31
C ARG A 117 1.23 0.61 -13.66
N ASP A 118 1.51 0.50 -14.95
CA ASP A 118 2.66 -0.22 -15.49
C ASP A 118 3.76 0.72 -16.00
N ALA A 119 3.71 2.01 -15.68
CA ALA A 119 4.69 2.99 -16.17
C ALA A 119 5.16 3.98 -15.10
N TRP A 120 6.48 4.14 -14.98
CA TRP A 120 7.10 5.18 -14.16
C TRP A 120 6.95 6.55 -14.81
N LYS A 121 6.40 7.50 -14.06
CA LYS A 121 6.24 8.89 -14.45
C LYS A 121 7.11 9.80 -13.60
N LYS A 122 7.77 10.76 -14.23
CA LYS A 122 8.65 11.72 -13.54
C LYS A 122 7.84 12.88 -13.00
N VAL A 123 8.11 13.24 -11.75
CA VAL A 123 7.62 14.43 -11.07
C VAL A 123 8.79 15.20 -10.47
N VAL A 124 8.57 16.48 -10.19
CA VAL A 124 9.56 17.34 -9.57
C VAL A 124 9.26 17.47 -8.08
N LEU A 125 10.27 17.32 -7.22
CA LEU A 125 10.16 17.73 -5.82
C LEU A 125 10.06 19.26 -5.75
N HIS A 126 8.83 19.76 -5.56
CA HIS A 126 8.50 21.18 -5.66
C HIS A 126 8.56 21.90 -4.32
N GLU A 127 8.09 21.28 -3.24
CA GLU A 127 8.16 21.83 -1.88
C GLU A 127 8.59 20.79 -0.84
N LYS A 128 9.28 21.25 0.21
CA LYS A 128 9.64 20.48 1.40
C LYS A 128 9.38 21.34 2.65
N GLN A 129 8.36 20.99 3.41
CA GLN A 129 8.00 21.69 4.64
C GLN A 129 8.25 20.81 5.87
N ARG A 130 8.83 21.39 6.93
CA ARG A 130 8.99 20.73 8.22
C ARG A 130 7.70 20.83 9.03
N LEU A 131 7.07 19.69 9.31
CA LEU A 131 5.86 19.61 10.16
C LEU A 131 6.22 19.37 11.63
N SER A 132 7.20 18.49 11.90
CA SER A 132 7.67 18.20 13.26
C SER A 132 9.18 17.93 13.29
N HIS A 133 9.72 17.45 14.41
CA HIS A 133 11.13 17.10 14.51
C HIS A 133 11.55 16.05 13.48
N ASP A 134 10.69 15.05 13.24
CA ASP A 134 10.95 13.92 12.34
C ASP A 134 9.91 13.78 11.22
N THR A 135 9.01 14.74 11.01
CA THR A 135 8.01 14.67 9.93
C THR A 135 8.20 15.80 8.94
N ARG A 136 8.05 15.47 7.65
CA ARG A 136 8.07 16.40 6.53
C ARG A 136 6.83 16.23 5.66
N LEU A 137 6.38 17.35 5.09
CA LEU A 137 5.47 17.38 3.95
C LEU A 137 6.32 17.61 2.70
N PHE A 138 6.13 16.76 1.70
CA PHE A 138 6.75 16.86 0.39
C PHE A 138 5.66 17.11 -0.64
N THR A 139 5.74 18.21 -1.38
CA THR A 139 4.86 18.46 -2.52
C THR A 139 5.61 18.14 -3.80
N LEU A 140 5.07 17.18 -4.55
CA LEU A 140 5.58 16.77 -5.85
C LEU A 140 4.71 17.38 -6.94
N LYS A 141 5.33 17.83 -8.03
CA LYS A 141 4.64 18.47 -9.15
C LYS A 141 4.77 17.65 -10.42
N TRP A 142 3.64 17.25 -11.02
CA TRP A 142 3.61 16.66 -12.36
C TRP A 142 3.30 17.74 -13.40
N GLN A 143 3.92 17.63 -14.57
CA GLN A 143 3.85 18.68 -15.60
C GLN A 143 2.72 18.42 -16.58
N HIS A 144 1.46 18.58 -16.18
CA HIS A 144 0.34 18.74 -17.11
C HIS A 144 -0.79 19.55 -16.47
N ASP A 145 -1.04 20.73 -17.02
CA ASP A 145 -2.14 21.59 -16.56
C ASP A 145 -3.47 20.87 -16.79
N SER A 146 -4.26 20.70 -15.74
CA SER A 146 -5.60 20.07 -15.73
C SER A 146 -5.67 18.55 -15.93
N GLN A 147 -4.54 17.83 -15.95
CA GLN A 147 -4.56 16.36 -15.95
C GLN A 147 -4.92 15.83 -14.55
N GLU A 148 -5.86 14.89 -14.47
CA GLU A 148 -6.16 14.22 -13.20
C GLU A 148 -4.97 13.40 -12.71
N PHE A 149 -4.72 13.40 -11.39
CA PHE A 149 -3.64 12.59 -10.83
C PHE A 149 -3.88 11.08 -11.02
N GLY A 150 -5.13 10.62 -10.93
CA GLY A 150 -5.48 9.22 -11.20
C GLY A 150 -5.22 8.24 -10.06
N LEU A 151 -5.34 8.67 -8.80
CA LEU A 151 -5.21 7.79 -7.63
C LEU A 151 -6.59 7.51 -7.01
N PRO A 152 -7.16 6.30 -7.18
CA PRO A 152 -8.37 5.91 -6.48
C PRO A 152 -8.19 5.92 -4.95
N VAL A 153 -9.27 6.22 -4.21
CA VAL A 153 -9.25 6.32 -2.75
C VAL A 153 -8.97 4.94 -2.15
N GLY A 154 -7.97 4.83 -1.28
CA GLY A 154 -7.51 3.56 -0.72
C GLY A 154 -6.30 2.96 -1.44
N LYS A 155 -5.95 3.46 -2.64
CA LYS A 155 -4.74 3.06 -3.35
C LYS A 155 -3.54 3.94 -2.99
N HIS A 156 -2.35 3.42 -3.28
CA HIS A 156 -1.08 4.10 -3.05
C HIS A 156 -0.23 4.15 -4.33
N ILE A 157 0.91 4.82 -4.26
CA ILE A 157 1.90 4.89 -5.33
C ILE A 157 3.21 4.25 -4.87
N PHE A 158 3.99 3.71 -5.79
CA PHE A 158 5.42 3.54 -5.58
C PHE A 158 6.13 4.84 -5.89
N LEU A 159 7.01 5.25 -4.98
CA LEU A 159 7.97 6.32 -5.18
C LEU A 159 9.34 5.70 -5.40
N ARG A 160 10.02 6.10 -6.47
CA ARG A 160 11.37 5.68 -6.81
C ARG A 160 12.30 6.89 -6.83
N LEU A 161 13.40 6.75 -6.11
CA LEU A 161 14.40 7.80 -5.99
C LEU A 161 15.79 7.17 -5.89
N LYS A 162 16.74 7.78 -6.61
CA LYS A 162 18.14 7.40 -6.53
C LYS A 162 18.79 8.10 -5.34
N ASN A 163 19.46 7.34 -4.48
CA ASN A 163 20.22 7.92 -3.39
C ASN A 163 21.37 8.79 -3.94
N PRO A 164 21.45 10.07 -3.56
CA PRO A 164 22.44 10.98 -4.14
C PRO A 164 23.88 10.67 -3.71
N ILE A 165 24.06 9.86 -2.65
CA ILE A 165 25.37 9.49 -2.10
C ILE A 165 25.79 8.10 -2.59
N SER A 166 24.96 7.07 -2.36
CA SER A 166 25.29 5.69 -2.72
C SER A 166 25.01 5.34 -4.19
N GLY A 167 24.14 6.11 -4.85
CA GLY A 167 23.64 5.78 -6.19
C GLY A 167 22.62 4.62 -6.22
N GLU A 168 22.26 4.05 -5.07
CA GLU A 168 21.25 3.00 -4.94
C GLU A 168 19.87 3.51 -5.38
N GLN A 169 19.18 2.77 -6.24
CA GLN A 169 17.79 3.03 -6.60
C GLN A 169 16.89 2.42 -5.53
N ILE A 170 16.04 3.25 -4.91
CA ILE A 170 15.18 2.82 -3.80
C ILE A 170 13.75 3.01 -4.24
N VAL A 171 12.91 1.99 -4.06
CA VAL A 171 11.47 2.05 -4.32
C VAL A 171 10.69 1.77 -3.04
N ARG A 172 9.73 2.64 -2.67
CA ARG A 172 8.85 2.40 -1.51
C ARG A 172 7.43 2.89 -1.77
N PRO A 173 6.41 2.21 -1.18
CA PRO A 173 5.03 2.66 -1.27
C PRO A 173 4.79 3.90 -0.40
N TYR A 174 3.97 4.81 -0.89
CA TYR A 174 3.44 5.96 -0.15
C TYR A 174 1.99 6.19 -0.54
N THR A 175 1.14 6.52 0.43
CA THR A 175 -0.22 7.01 0.16
C THR A 175 -0.21 8.54 0.20
N PRO A 176 -0.41 9.22 -0.94
CA PRO A 176 -0.64 10.65 -0.95
C PRO A 176 -1.82 11.06 -0.08
N ILE A 177 -1.67 12.20 0.61
CA ILE A 177 -2.73 12.73 1.46
C ILE A 177 -3.65 13.71 0.72
N ALA A 178 -3.15 14.34 -0.35
CA ALA A 178 -3.90 15.27 -1.18
C ALA A 178 -3.31 15.31 -2.59
N ALA A 179 -4.17 15.41 -3.59
CA ALA A 179 -3.80 15.73 -4.97
C ALA A 179 -4.62 16.93 -5.42
N ARG A 180 -3.94 17.97 -5.94
CA ARG A 180 -4.52 19.20 -6.46
C ARG A 180 -4.32 19.21 -7.97
N CYS A 181 -5.31 18.70 -8.71
CA CYS A 181 -5.23 18.59 -10.17
C CYS A 181 -5.07 19.95 -10.86
N GLU A 182 -5.68 21.01 -10.30
CA GLU A 182 -5.59 22.38 -10.83
C GLU A 182 -4.15 22.92 -10.85
N SER A 183 -3.33 22.55 -9.86
CA SER A 183 -1.92 22.99 -9.76
C SER A 183 -0.90 21.93 -10.18
N GLY A 184 -1.37 20.71 -10.51
CA GLY A 184 -0.51 19.58 -10.83
C GLY A 184 0.31 19.10 -9.63
N GLU A 185 -0.23 19.16 -8.42
CA GLU A 185 0.52 18.89 -7.18
C GLU A 185 -0.03 17.73 -6.36
N VAL A 186 0.87 16.92 -5.80
CA VAL A 186 0.53 15.82 -4.90
C VAL A 186 1.39 15.88 -3.64
N ASP A 187 0.75 15.72 -2.49
CA ASP A 187 1.37 15.87 -1.19
C ASP A 187 1.61 14.51 -0.52
N LEU A 188 2.86 14.29 -0.09
CA LEU A 188 3.29 13.16 0.71
C LEU A 188 3.71 13.63 2.11
N VAL A 189 3.11 13.07 3.16
CA VAL A 189 3.59 13.25 4.53
C VAL A 189 4.46 12.06 4.88
N VAL A 190 5.71 12.33 5.22
CA VAL A 190 6.72 11.29 5.45
C VAL A 190 7.39 11.51 6.80
N LYS A 191 7.41 10.44 7.59
CA LYS A 191 8.21 10.35 8.81
C LYS A 191 9.65 9.97 8.46
N ILE A 192 10.61 10.79 8.88
CA ILE A 192 12.04 10.66 8.59
C ILE A 192 12.68 9.79 9.65
N TYR A 193 12.99 8.54 9.28
CA TYR A 193 13.65 7.59 10.17
C TYR A 193 15.18 7.79 10.15
N ASN A 194 15.65 8.75 10.95
CA ASN A 194 17.08 8.93 11.22
C ASN A 194 17.50 8.14 12.47
N ASP A 195 18.55 7.34 12.36
CA ASP A 195 19.15 6.61 13.48
C ASP A 195 20.67 6.78 13.45
N LYS A 196 21.31 6.66 14.62
CA LYS A 196 22.78 6.66 14.73
C LYS A 196 23.38 5.41 14.10
N ASP A 197 22.63 4.30 14.12
CA ASP A 197 22.96 3.08 13.41
C ASP A 197 22.46 3.17 11.96
N ALA A 198 23.38 3.29 11.01
CA ALA A 198 23.07 3.41 9.58
C ALA A 198 22.20 2.25 9.07
N LYS A 199 22.24 1.06 9.69
CA LYS A 199 21.40 -0.09 9.30
C LYS A 199 19.93 0.08 9.68
N LYS A 200 19.63 0.93 10.66
CA LYS A 200 18.26 1.23 11.13
C LYS A 200 17.70 2.50 10.52
N CYS A 201 18.52 3.23 9.78
CA CYS A 201 18.12 4.43 9.09
C CYS A 201 17.19 4.09 7.91
N GLY A 202 16.10 4.83 7.77
CA GLY A 202 15.14 4.63 6.68
C GLY A 202 15.75 5.06 5.35
N LYS A 203 16.10 4.09 4.49
CA LYS A 203 16.73 4.35 3.19
C LYS A 203 15.99 5.40 2.36
N MET A 204 14.71 5.17 2.07
CA MET A 204 13.91 6.09 1.27
C MET A 204 13.67 7.42 1.99
N THR A 205 13.24 7.37 3.25
CA THR A 205 12.83 8.57 4.00
C THR A 205 13.98 9.56 4.17
N THR A 206 15.20 9.07 4.36
CA THR A 206 16.39 9.94 4.40
C THR A 206 16.84 10.38 3.02
N THR A 207 16.70 9.52 2.00
CA THR A 207 17.03 9.89 0.61
C THR A 207 16.18 11.06 0.12
N ILE A 208 14.86 11.03 0.33
CA ILE A 208 13.98 12.14 -0.06
C ILE A 208 14.20 13.40 0.80
N ASP A 209 14.54 13.24 2.09
CA ASP A 209 14.90 14.38 2.96
C ASP A 209 16.23 15.05 2.55
N LEU A 210 17.17 14.29 1.99
CA LEU A 210 18.42 14.79 1.43
C LEU A 210 18.27 15.37 0.01
N ALA A 211 17.22 14.97 -0.73
CA ALA A 211 16.99 15.45 -2.09
C ALA A 211 16.80 16.98 -2.12
N SER A 212 17.46 17.63 -3.07
CA SER A 212 17.34 19.07 -3.28
C SER A 212 16.01 19.42 -3.92
N MET A 213 15.50 20.62 -3.66
CA MET A 213 14.37 21.16 -4.40
C MET A 213 14.66 21.13 -5.91
N GLY A 214 13.66 20.77 -6.72
CA GLY A 214 13.82 20.58 -8.17
C GLY A 214 14.32 19.19 -8.60
N SER A 215 14.67 18.30 -7.66
CA SER A 215 15.07 16.92 -8.02
C SER A 215 13.92 16.17 -8.68
N LEU A 216 14.26 15.33 -9.66
CA LEU A 216 13.31 14.39 -10.25
C LEU A 216 13.08 13.21 -9.31
N VAL A 217 11.82 12.88 -9.14
CA VAL A 217 11.31 11.71 -8.43
C VAL A 217 10.43 10.94 -9.40
N GLU A 218 10.42 9.61 -9.32
CA GLU A 218 9.57 8.78 -10.19
C GLU A 218 8.42 8.20 -9.38
N LEU A 219 7.22 8.25 -9.94
CA LEU A 219 6.01 7.68 -9.37
C LEU A 219 5.47 6.59 -10.29
N LYS A 220 4.94 5.51 -9.72
CA LYS A 220 4.19 4.49 -10.43
C LYS A 220 2.97 4.09 -9.62
N GLY A 221 1.84 3.86 -10.29
CA GLY A 221 0.60 3.46 -9.66
C GLY A 221 -0.60 3.76 -10.56
N PRO A 222 -1.84 3.57 -10.08
CA PRO A 222 -2.19 3.23 -8.71
C PRO A 222 -1.92 1.75 -8.37
N ILE A 223 -1.41 1.51 -7.15
CA ILE A 223 -1.12 0.19 -6.58
C ILE A 223 -2.03 -0.06 -5.39
N GLY A 224 -2.36 -1.32 -5.15
CA GLY A 224 -3.16 -1.76 -4.01
C GLY A 224 -4.49 -2.37 -4.42
N ASN A 225 -4.95 -3.27 -3.55
CA ASN A 225 -6.13 -4.11 -3.79
C ASN A 225 -7.43 -3.51 -3.25
N PHE A 226 -7.36 -2.55 -2.33
CA PHE A 226 -8.52 -1.88 -1.77
C PHE A 226 -8.83 -0.57 -2.49
N GLU A 227 -10.09 -0.33 -2.75
CA GLU A 227 -10.58 0.95 -3.26
C GLU A 227 -11.92 1.30 -2.60
N TYR A 228 -12.03 2.52 -2.08
CA TYR A 228 -13.29 3.08 -1.61
C TYR A 228 -13.99 3.82 -2.75
N THR A 229 -15.15 3.32 -3.17
CA THR A 229 -15.90 3.86 -4.32
C THR A 229 -17.06 4.78 -3.90
N GLY A 230 -17.23 5.00 -2.59
CA GLY A 230 -18.18 5.96 -2.01
C GLY A 230 -19.41 5.31 -1.39
N ARG A 231 -19.99 5.97 -0.38
CA ARG A 231 -21.26 5.61 0.28
C ARG A 231 -21.25 4.20 0.86
N GLY A 232 -20.10 3.80 1.38
CA GLY A 232 -19.86 2.49 1.99
C GLY A 232 -19.47 1.42 0.99
N ASN A 233 -19.54 1.70 -0.32
CA ASN A 233 -19.12 0.76 -1.35
C ASN A 233 -17.59 0.77 -1.47
N CYS A 234 -17.03 -0.42 -1.61
CA CYS A 234 -15.60 -0.63 -1.80
C CYS A 234 -15.37 -1.75 -2.82
N THR A 235 -14.14 -1.86 -3.31
CA THR A 235 -13.66 -3.07 -3.99
C THR A 235 -12.44 -3.61 -3.27
N ILE A 236 -12.35 -4.93 -3.13
CA ILE A 236 -11.16 -5.64 -2.63
C ILE A 236 -10.75 -6.67 -3.68
N SER A 237 -9.59 -6.47 -4.28
CA SER A 237 -9.09 -7.28 -5.40
C SER A 237 -10.13 -7.42 -6.53
N GLY A 238 -10.81 -6.31 -6.84
CA GLY A 238 -11.87 -6.22 -7.86
C GLY A 238 -13.23 -6.81 -7.46
N ARG A 239 -13.38 -7.36 -6.25
CA ARG A 239 -14.67 -7.84 -5.73
C ARG A 239 -15.37 -6.71 -5.00
N GLU A 240 -16.61 -6.42 -5.40
CA GLU A 240 -17.45 -5.44 -4.72
C GLU A 240 -17.78 -5.88 -3.29
N CYS A 241 -17.67 -4.96 -2.36
CA CYS A 241 -18.09 -5.14 -0.98
C CYS A 241 -18.70 -3.84 -0.43
N TYR A 242 -19.39 -3.97 0.70
CA TYR A 242 -20.11 -2.88 1.32
C TYR A 242 -19.85 -2.86 2.82
N THR A 243 -19.65 -1.66 3.36
CA THR A 243 -19.57 -1.45 4.80
C THR A 243 -20.40 -0.25 5.22
N LYS A 244 -21.03 -0.35 6.40
CA LYS A 244 -21.68 0.78 7.07
C LYS A 244 -20.71 1.52 7.99
N ARG A 245 -19.68 0.84 8.46
CA ARG A 245 -18.76 1.35 9.47
C ARG A 245 -17.36 0.81 9.28
N PHE A 246 -16.42 1.73 9.11
CA PHE A 246 -15.00 1.45 9.16
C PHE A 246 -14.48 1.52 10.59
N ILE A 247 -13.68 0.52 10.95
CA ILE A 247 -12.84 0.50 12.14
C ILE A 247 -11.39 0.62 11.65
N MET A 248 -10.88 1.84 11.66
CA MET A 248 -9.54 2.17 11.19
C MET A 248 -8.55 2.06 12.35
N ILE A 249 -7.54 1.21 12.23
CA ILE A 249 -6.49 1.01 13.23
C ILE A 249 -5.16 1.36 12.56
N SER A 250 -4.54 2.44 13.02
CA SER A 250 -3.29 2.94 12.43
C SER A 250 -2.23 3.24 13.47
N ALA A 251 -0.96 3.10 13.09
CA ALA A 251 0.15 3.61 13.89
C ALA A 251 1.19 4.36 13.05
N GLY A 252 1.62 5.53 13.53
CA GLY A 252 2.56 6.38 12.83
C GLY A 252 2.10 6.73 11.42
N SER A 253 2.95 6.48 10.41
CA SER A 253 2.66 6.77 9.00
C SER A 253 1.48 6.00 8.41
N GLY A 254 1.00 4.94 9.07
CA GLY A 254 -0.20 4.20 8.63
C GLY A 254 -1.49 5.03 8.66
N ILE A 255 -1.44 6.27 9.14
CA ILE A 255 -2.57 7.20 9.07
C ILE A 255 -2.88 7.68 7.64
N THR A 256 -1.92 7.64 6.72
CA THR A 256 -2.07 8.23 5.38
C THR A 256 -3.18 7.60 4.53
N PRO A 257 -3.36 6.25 4.46
CA PRO A 257 -4.56 5.67 3.84
C PRO A 257 -5.85 6.04 4.59
N MET A 258 -5.82 6.13 5.91
CA MET A 258 -7.01 6.43 6.72
C MET A 258 -7.53 7.85 6.45
N ILE A 259 -6.64 8.85 6.41
CA ILE A 259 -7.05 10.23 6.14
C ILE A 259 -7.56 10.41 4.70
N GLN A 260 -7.04 9.64 3.75
CA GLN A 260 -7.53 9.64 2.36
C GLN A 260 -9.01 9.19 2.32
N ILE A 261 -9.33 8.10 3.01
CA ILE A 261 -10.69 7.55 3.08
C ILE A 261 -11.62 8.47 3.89
N LEU A 262 -11.19 8.97 5.05
CA LEU A 262 -11.97 9.90 5.87
C LEU A 262 -12.34 11.18 5.10
N ARG A 263 -11.42 11.73 4.31
CA ARG A 263 -11.69 12.91 3.46
C ARG A 263 -12.70 12.61 2.37
N ALA A 264 -12.60 11.45 1.72
CA ALA A 264 -13.56 11.05 0.70
C ALA A 264 -14.99 10.97 1.29
N ILE A 265 -15.15 10.31 2.44
CA ILE A 265 -16.44 10.18 3.14
C ILE A 265 -16.96 11.54 3.64
N ALA A 266 -16.08 12.43 4.10
CA ALA A 266 -16.44 13.77 4.55
C ALA A 266 -16.89 14.69 3.41
N SER A 267 -16.37 14.48 2.19
CA SER A 267 -16.67 15.32 1.03
C SER A 267 -18.02 15.03 0.36
N ASP A 268 -18.65 13.88 0.65
CA ASP A 268 -19.97 13.51 0.16
C ASP A 268 -21.01 13.55 1.29
N ASP A 269 -21.86 14.58 1.30
CA ASP A 269 -22.95 14.76 2.27
C ASP A 269 -24.02 13.65 2.22
N SER A 270 -24.05 12.87 1.12
CA SER A 270 -24.95 11.71 0.96
C SER A 270 -24.31 10.38 1.35
N ASP A 271 -23.05 10.41 1.77
CA ASP A 271 -22.38 9.29 2.39
C ASP A 271 -22.78 9.21 3.88
N PHE A 272 -23.11 8.03 4.38
CA PHE A 272 -23.46 7.83 5.80
C PHE A 272 -22.52 6.85 6.48
N THR A 273 -21.38 6.54 5.85
CA THR A 273 -20.39 5.61 6.41
C THR A 273 -19.83 6.15 7.72
N GLU A 274 -19.94 5.36 8.79
CA GLU A 274 -19.38 5.68 10.10
C GLU A 274 -17.89 5.31 10.15
N CYS A 275 -17.09 6.07 10.88
CA CYS A 275 -15.66 5.78 11.03
C CYS A 275 -15.21 5.90 12.48
N LEU A 276 -14.65 4.82 13.03
CA LEU A 276 -13.85 4.86 14.24
C LEU A 276 -12.38 4.74 13.85
N LEU A 277 -11.56 5.72 14.24
CA LEU A 277 -10.11 5.68 14.04
C LEU A 277 -9.38 5.53 15.38
N LEU A 278 -8.66 4.44 15.55
CA LEU A 278 -7.66 4.26 16.60
C LEU A 278 -6.27 4.64 16.05
N SER A 279 -5.67 5.70 16.58
CA SER A 279 -4.37 6.20 16.13
C SER A 279 -3.31 6.05 17.22
N GLY A 280 -2.37 5.12 17.01
CA GLY A 280 -1.27 4.83 17.92
C GLY A 280 0.02 5.56 17.56
N ASN A 281 0.56 6.34 18.50
CA ASN A 281 1.83 7.07 18.31
C ASN A 281 2.74 6.94 19.54
N ARG A 282 3.99 7.45 19.47
CA ARG A 282 4.88 7.42 20.64
C ARG A 282 4.58 8.61 21.55
N CYS A 283 4.78 9.83 21.08
CA CYS A 283 4.37 11.05 21.78
C CYS A 283 3.34 11.85 20.97
N GLU A 284 2.81 12.92 21.55
CA GLU A 284 1.78 13.76 20.92
C GLU A 284 2.31 14.47 19.66
N GLU A 285 3.57 14.89 19.66
CA GLU A 285 4.25 15.51 18.52
C GLU A 285 4.44 14.56 17.32
N ASP A 286 4.28 13.24 17.54
CA ASP A 286 4.34 12.23 16.49
C ASP A 286 3.00 12.04 15.76
N ILE A 287 1.91 12.62 16.26
CA ILE A 287 0.58 12.42 15.67
C ILE A 287 0.52 13.17 14.32
N LEU A 288 0.70 12.40 13.26
CA LEU A 288 0.61 12.89 11.89
C LEU A 288 -0.82 13.35 11.58
N CYS A 289 -0.91 14.52 10.94
CA CYS A 289 -2.19 15.12 10.50
C CYS A 289 -3.19 15.38 11.65
N LYS A 290 -2.72 15.61 12.89
CA LYS A 290 -3.58 15.76 14.06
C LYS A 290 -4.68 16.83 13.86
N ASP A 291 -4.30 18.04 13.47
CA ASP A 291 -5.25 19.14 13.30
C ASP A 291 -6.34 18.83 12.27
N GLN A 292 -5.97 18.15 11.18
CA GLN A 292 -6.91 17.71 10.15
C GLN A 292 -7.86 16.63 10.67
N LEU A 293 -7.36 15.66 11.44
CA LEU A 293 -8.18 14.61 12.05
C LEU A 293 -9.16 15.19 13.08
N ASP A 294 -8.69 16.08 13.96
CA ASP A 294 -9.53 16.78 14.94
C ASP A 294 -10.62 17.62 14.24
N SER A 295 -10.31 18.25 13.10
CA SER A 295 -11.32 18.99 12.33
C SER A 295 -12.35 18.07 11.68
N LEU A 296 -11.89 16.98 11.07
CA LEU A 296 -12.78 15.98 10.47
C LEU A 296 -13.76 15.43 11.50
N GLU A 297 -13.30 15.08 12.70
CA GLU A 297 -14.18 14.61 13.79
C GLU A 297 -15.18 15.68 14.24
N ARG A 298 -14.73 16.92 14.43
CA ARG A 298 -15.57 18.04 14.89
C ARG A 298 -16.69 18.37 13.89
N GLU A 299 -16.38 18.29 12.60
CA GLU A 299 -17.29 18.62 11.50
C GLU A 299 -18.20 17.45 11.12
N ASN A 300 -17.78 16.21 11.41
CA ASN A 300 -18.52 15.00 11.01
C ASN A 300 -18.89 14.16 12.23
N LYS A 301 -20.17 14.21 12.64
CA LYS A 301 -20.72 13.38 13.73
C LYS A 301 -20.61 11.86 13.51
N ARG A 302 -20.33 11.45 12.27
CA ARG A 302 -20.10 10.06 11.84
C ARG A 302 -18.72 9.54 12.25
N PHE A 303 -17.80 10.44 12.60
CA PHE A 303 -16.41 10.11 12.88
C PHE A 303 -16.12 10.19 14.37
N ARG A 304 -15.25 9.28 14.81
CA ARG A 304 -14.67 9.29 16.14
C ARG A 304 -13.19 8.95 16.05
N VAL A 305 -12.34 9.76 16.67
CA VAL A 305 -10.89 9.57 16.67
C VAL A 305 -10.42 9.34 18.10
N VAL A 306 -9.71 8.23 18.31
CA VAL A 306 -9.15 7.85 19.60
C VAL A 306 -7.64 7.76 19.46
N TYR A 307 -6.95 8.67 20.13
CA TYR A 307 -5.49 8.69 20.17
C TYR A 307 -4.96 7.85 21.34
N THR A 308 -3.94 7.03 21.08
CA THR A 308 -3.18 6.35 22.13
C THR A 308 -1.69 6.59 21.99
N LEU A 309 -1.04 6.91 23.10
CA LEU A 309 0.40 7.22 23.14
C LEU A 309 1.17 6.22 23.99
N SER A 310 2.25 5.67 23.45
CA SER A 310 3.13 4.76 24.21
C SER A 310 4.15 5.47 25.10
N LYS A 311 4.39 6.77 24.88
CA LYS A 311 5.24 7.68 25.66
C LYS A 311 4.56 9.06 25.78
N PRO A 312 3.38 9.14 26.42
CA PRO A 312 2.66 10.39 26.60
C PRO A 312 3.42 11.34 27.52
N CYS A 313 3.21 12.66 27.33
CA CYS A 313 3.59 13.64 28.34
C CYS A 313 2.65 13.56 29.56
N ASP A 314 3.02 14.23 30.66
CA ASP A 314 2.22 14.22 31.88
C ASP A 314 0.83 14.84 31.66
N GLY A 315 0.73 15.85 30.78
CA GLY A 315 -0.52 16.53 30.44
C GLY A 315 -1.46 15.77 29.50
N TRP A 316 -1.06 14.61 28.98
CA TRP A 316 -1.87 13.87 28.00
C TRP A 316 -3.15 13.31 28.62
N THR A 317 -4.30 13.64 28.02
CA THR A 317 -5.63 13.23 28.50
C THR A 317 -6.22 12.06 27.73
N GLY A 318 -5.64 11.68 26.58
CA GLY A 318 -6.10 10.55 25.78
C GLY A 318 -5.64 9.18 26.31
N CYS A 319 -5.85 8.13 25.52
CA CYS A 319 -5.45 6.78 25.89
C CYS A 319 -3.93 6.65 26.02
N ARG A 320 -3.48 5.74 26.89
CA ARG A 320 -2.06 5.49 27.16
C ARG A 320 -1.73 4.04 26.81
N GLY A 321 -0.53 3.83 26.29
CA GLY A 321 -0.03 2.50 25.92
C GLY A 321 0.03 2.27 24.42
N ARG A 322 0.15 1.00 24.04
CA ARG A 322 0.12 0.56 22.63
C ARG A 322 -1.31 0.19 22.23
N LEU A 323 -1.54 0.06 20.93
CA LEU A 323 -2.74 -0.59 20.39
C LEU A 323 -2.72 -2.05 20.84
N GLY A 324 -3.56 -2.38 21.82
CA GLY A 324 -3.54 -3.65 22.51
C GLY A 324 -4.92 -4.00 23.05
N GLN A 325 -4.98 -5.11 23.79
CA GLN A 325 -6.23 -5.77 24.19
C GLN A 325 -7.23 -4.81 24.85
N GLU A 326 -6.82 -4.08 25.89
CA GLU A 326 -7.70 -3.17 26.64
C GLU A 326 -8.38 -2.13 25.74
N LEU A 327 -7.62 -1.49 24.85
CA LEU A 327 -8.16 -0.48 23.95
C LEU A 327 -9.09 -1.09 22.90
N LEU A 328 -8.73 -2.24 22.32
CA LEU A 328 -9.56 -2.92 21.34
C LEU A 328 -10.85 -3.46 21.96
N GLU A 329 -10.82 -3.97 23.18
CA GLU A 329 -12.02 -4.39 23.90
C GLU A 329 -12.94 -3.21 24.22
N ALA A 330 -12.37 -2.07 24.62
CA ALA A 330 -13.15 -0.88 24.95
C ALA A 330 -13.78 -0.19 23.73
N GLU A 331 -13.07 -0.17 22.60
CA GLU A 331 -13.44 0.66 21.43
C GLU A 331 -13.99 -0.15 20.24
N VAL A 332 -13.54 -1.39 20.06
CA VAL A 332 -13.84 -2.22 18.88
C VAL A 332 -14.80 -3.35 19.24
N GLY A 333 -14.47 -4.15 20.25
CA GLY A 333 -15.26 -5.32 20.64
C GLY A 333 -15.32 -6.42 19.58
N SER A 334 -16.33 -7.29 19.71
CA SER A 334 -16.64 -8.34 18.71
C SER A 334 -17.46 -7.77 17.56
N PRO A 335 -17.35 -8.33 16.34
CA PRO A 335 -18.13 -7.87 15.20
C PRO A 335 -19.62 -8.04 15.48
N THR A 336 -20.40 -7.01 15.16
CA THR A 336 -21.86 -7.07 15.38
C THR A 336 -22.51 -7.88 14.24
N PRO A 337 -23.32 -8.92 14.54
CA PRO A 337 -23.98 -9.69 13.47
C PRO A 337 -24.85 -8.79 12.57
N GLY A 338 -24.51 -8.74 11.28
CA GLY A 338 -25.26 -7.96 10.27
C GLY A 338 -24.96 -6.45 10.25
N SER A 339 -23.98 -5.96 11.01
CA SER A 339 -23.59 -4.53 11.02
C SER A 339 -22.85 -4.07 9.77
N ALA A 340 -22.35 -4.99 8.94
CA ALA A 340 -21.50 -4.71 7.79
C ALA A 340 -20.30 -3.81 8.19
N GLU A 341 -19.51 -4.27 9.16
CA GLU A 341 -18.30 -3.58 9.63
C GLU A 341 -17.06 -4.10 8.90
N MET A 342 -16.11 -3.20 8.66
CA MET A 342 -14.82 -3.53 8.05
C MET A 342 -13.68 -2.90 8.85
N VAL A 343 -12.64 -3.67 9.12
CA VAL A 343 -11.41 -3.18 9.76
C VAL A 343 -10.41 -2.76 8.69
N LEU A 344 -9.87 -1.56 8.81
CA LEU A 344 -8.75 -1.08 8.00
C LEU A 344 -7.52 -0.98 8.89
N LEU A 345 -6.45 -1.71 8.56
CA LEU A 345 -5.25 -1.82 9.40
C LEU A 345 -4.01 -1.36 8.64
N CYS A 346 -3.22 -0.46 9.22
CA CYS A 346 -1.94 -0.06 8.65
C CYS A 346 -0.95 0.42 9.72
N GLY A 347 0.25 -0.14 9.74
CA GLY A 347 1.36 0.38 10.53
C GLY A 347 2.54 -0.60 10.64
N PRO A 348 3.36 -0.51 11.69
CA PRO A 348 4.53 -1.38 11.82
C PRO A 348 4.12 -2.86 11.91
N PRO A 349 4.87 -3.81 11.30
CA PRO A 349 4.50 -5.23 11.26
C PRO A 349 4.21 -5.85 12.63
N ALA A 350 4.96 -5.46 13.66
CA ALA A 350 4.73 -5.94 15.03
C ALA A 350 3.37 -5.48 15.61
N MET A 351 2.92 -4.27 15.25
CA MET A 351 1.61 -3.75 15.64
C MET A 351 0.51 -4.51 14.89
N GLU A 352 0.66 -4.69 13.58
CA GLU A 352 -0.33 -5.38 12.75
C GLU A 352 -0.54 -6.83 13.16
N ALA A 353 0.55 -7.55 13.46
CA ALA A 353 0.49 -8.92 13.96
C ALA A 353 -0.27 -9.00 15.29
N THR A 354 0.06 -8.10 16.23
CA THR A 354 -0.59 -8.04 17.55
C THR A 354 -2.09 -7.74 17.41
N VAL A 355 -2.45 -6.73 16.62
CA VAL A 355 -3.84 -6.32 16.40
C VAL A 355 -4.63 -7.42 15.69
N THR A 356 -4.05 -8.06 14.68
CA THR A 356 -4.69 -9.18 13.96
C THR A 356 -4.99 -10.34 14.89
N GLU A 357 -4.05 -10.71 15.77
CA GLU A 357 -4.26 -11.77 16.76
C GLU A 357 -5.42 -11.44 17.71
N LEU A 358 -5.47 -10.19 18.20
CA LEU A 358 -6.52 -9.73 19.11
C LEU A 358 -7.90 -9.68 18.43
N LEU A 359 -7.98 -9.15 17.22
CA LEU A 359 -9.22 -9.14 16.43
C LEU A 359 -9.72 -10.57 16.18
N SER A 360 -8.83 -11.49 15.83
CA SER A 360 -9.17 -12.91 15.63
C SER A 360 -9.73 -13.54 16.91
N LYS A 361 -9.11 -13.29 18.07
CA LYS A 361 -9.61 -13.75 19.38
C LYS A 361 -11.00 -13.19 19.71
N ASN A 362 -11.30 -11.98 19.24
CA ASN A 362 -12.60 -11.31 19.42
C ASN A 362 -13.64 -11.70 18.35
N GLY A 363 -13.32 -12.63 17.45
CA GLY A 363 -14.25 -13.19 16.48
C GLY A 363 -14.30 -12.50 15.11
N TRP A 364 -13.42 -11.53 14.86
CA TRP A 364 -13.24 -10.94 13.53
C TRP A 364 -12.64 -11.96 12.57
N LYS A 365 -13.17 -12.02 11.35
CA LYS A 365 -12.64 -12.92 10.31
C LYS A 365 -11.66 -12.15 9.44
N ASP A 366 -10.69 -12.86 8.89
CA ASP A 366 -9.67 -12.25 8.03
C ASP A 366 -10.29 -11.50 6.82
N ARG A 367 -11.38 -12.02 6.24
CA ARG A 367 -12.13 -11.35 5.16
C ARG A 367 -12.76 -10.01 5.55
N ASP A 368 -12.89 -9.73 6.84
CA ASP A 368 -13.46 -8.49 7.38
C ASP A 368 -12.33 -7.45 7.67
N ILE A 369 -11.07 -7.82 7.44
CA ILE A 369 -9.87 -7.03 7.74
C ILE A 369 -9.10 -6.75 6.44
N VAL A 370 -8.93 -5.46 6.13
CA VAL A 370 -8.09 -4.98 5.03
C VAL A 370 -6.79 -4.43 5.61
N ARG A 371 -5.66 -4.89 5.06
CA ARG A 371 -4.31 -4.45 5.44
C ARG A 371 -3.72 -3.65 4.27
N PHE A 372 -3.15 -2.49 4.56
CA PHE A 372 -2.60 -1.56 3.56
C PHE A 372 -1.09 -1.66 3.40
#